data_AF-A0A5A7N4T0-F1
#
_entry.id   AF-A0A5A7N4T0-F1
#
_cell.length_a   1.000
_cell.length_b   1.000
_cell.length_c   1.000
_cell.angle_alpha   90.00
_cell.angle_beta   90.00
_cell.angle_gamma   90.00
#
_symmetry.space_group_name_H-M   'P 1'
#
loop_
_entity.id
_entity.type
_entity.pdbx_description
1 polymer ?
#
loop_
_entity_poly.entity_id
_entity_poly.type
_entity_poly.pdbx_seq_one_letter_code
_entity_poly.pdbx_strand_id
1 'polypeptide(L)'
;MKDAWLTADLDSLNTLMTDGLEENPELADKLLYSRNRNWLPAIEALLDQPGTHLVAVGAGHLVGTQSVIDLLQDKGHQVDRY
;
A
#
# COMPACT_ATOMS: atom_id res chain seq x y z
N MET A 1 12.74 7.80 8.08
CA MET A 1 11.89 6.58 8.14
C MET A 1 11.21 6.45 9.49
N LYS A 2 11.96 6.25 10.59
CA LYS A 2 11.36 6.12 11.94
C LYS A 2 10.43 7.28 12.31
N ASP A 3 10.89 8.52 12.18
CA ASP A 3 10.10 9.68 12.60
C ASP A 3 8.84 9.83 11.73
N ALA A 4 9.01 9.76 10.41
CA ALA A 4 7.89 9.79 9.45
C ALA A 4 6.85 8.69 9.72
N TRP A 5 7.29 7.50 10.14
CA TRP A 5 6.39 6.42 10.57
C TRP A 5 5.62 6.77 11.85
N LEU A 6 6.32 7.27 12.87
CA LEU A 6 5.72 7.59 14.17
C LEU A 6 4.75 8.78 14.10
N THR A 7 4.95 9.71 13.17
CA THR A 7 4.11 10.90 13.00
C THR A 7 3.08 10.78 11.88
N ALA A 8 2.97 9.60 11.24
CA ALA A 8 2.13 9.39 10.06
C ALA A 8 2.38 10.40 8.92
N ASP A 9 3.63 10.82 8.73
CA ASP A 9 4.02 11.65 7.59
C ASP A 9 4.13 10.78 6.34
N LEU A 10 3.00 10.66 5.65
CA LEU A 10 2.82 9.78 4.49
C LEU A 10 3.63 10.24 3.28
N ASP A 11 3.83 11.55 3.12
CA ASP A 11 4.59 12.10 2.00
C ASP A 11 6.07 11.77 2.19
N SER A 12 6.62 12.03 3.38
CA SER A 12 7.99 11.64 3.70
C SER A 12 8.19 10.12 3.64
N LEU A 13 7.23 9.33 4.12
CA LEU A 13 7.28 7.86 4.00
C LEU A 13 7.26 7.42 2.55
N ASN A 14 6.41 8.01 1.71
CA ASN A 14 6.34 7.69 0.29
C ASN A 14 7.69 7.95 -0.37
N THR A 15 8.20 9.19 -0.26
CA THR A 15 9.50 9.55 -0.83
C THR A 15 10.60 8.61 -0.35
N LEU A 16 10.69 8.32 0.95
CA LEU A 16 11.71 7.42 1.49
C LEU A 16 11.59 5.97 1.01
N MET A 17 10.40 5.52 0.62
CA MET A 17 10.16 4.15 0.16
C MET A 17 10.27 4.01 -1.36
N THR A 18 10.01 5.08 -2.10
CA THR A 18 10.04 5.08 -3.58
C THR A 18 11.31 5.70 -4.16
N ASP A 19 12.15 6.33 -3.34
CA ASP A 19 13.44 6.89 -3.75
C ASP A 19 14.29 5.85 -4.50
N GLY A 20 14.72 6.21 -5.72
CA GLY A 20 15.43 5.33 -6.66
C GLY A 20 14.59 4.23 -7.33
N LEU A 21 13.40 3.87 -6.82
CA LEU A 21 12.48 2.96 -7.51
C LEU A 21 11.77 3.65 -8.69
N GLU A 22 11.45 4.93 -8.54
CA GLU A 22 10.80 5.74 -9.59
C GLU A 22 11.67 5.84 -10.86
N GLU A 23 12.99 5.79 -10.70
CA GLU A 23 13.95 5.82 -11.80
C GLU A 23 14.05 4.49 -12.55
N ASN A 24 13.51 3.39 -11.98
CA ASN A 24 13.52 2.07 -12.59
C ASN A 24 12.14 1.38 -12.45
N PRO A 25 11.21 1.67 -13.37
CA PRO A 25 9.85 1.13 -13.31
C PRO A 25 9.77 -0.40 -13.29
N GLU A 26 10.68 -1.09 -13.99
CA GLU A 26 10.70 -2.57 -14.00
C GLU A 26 11.09 -3.12 -12.63
N LEU A 27 12.06 -2.47 -11.96
CA LEU A 27 12.48 -2.84 -10.62
C LEU A 27 11.36 -2.54 -9.60
N ALA A 28 10.73 -1.36 -9.69
CA ALA A 28 9.60 -0.98 -8.85
C ALA A 28 8.44 -1.98 -8.96
N ASP A 29 8.13 -2.41 -10.18
CA ASP A 29 7.06 -3.40 -10.41
C ASP A 29 7.38 -4.75 -9.76
N LYS A 30 8.62 -5.24 -9.95
CA LYS A 30 9.06 -6.53 -9.39
C LYS A 30 9.16 -6.52 -7.86
N LEU A 31 9.63 -5.43 -7.27
CA LEU A 31 9.86 -5.35 -5.82
C LEU A 31 8.60 -4.98 -5.04
N LEU A 32 7.68 -4.21 -5.63
CA LEU A 32 6.56 -3.62 -4.91
C LEU A 32 5.23 -3.74 -5.64
N TYR A 33 5.06 -3.14 -6.83
CA TYR A 33 3.71 -2.96 -7.40
C TYR A 33 3.03 -4.27 -7.81
N SER A 34 3.77 -5.23 -8.35
CA SER A 34 3.24 -6.57 -8.64
C SER A 34 2.73 -7.26 -7.38
N ARG A 35 3.45 -7.09 -6.26
CA ARG A 35 3.03 -7.64 -4.96
C ARG A 35 1.76 -6.93 -4.48
N ASN A 36 1.67 -5.61 -4.57
CA ASN A 36 0.45 -4.85 -4.20
C ASN A 36 -0.77 -5.36 -4.97
N ARG A 37 -0.63 -5.57 -6.29
CA ARG A 37 -1.71 -6.14 -7.11
C ARG A 37 -2.08 -7.56 -6.70
N ASN A 38 -1.11 -8.38 -6.28
CA ASN A 38 -1.37 -9.74 -5.81
C ASN A 38 -2.05 -9.80 -4.43
N TRP A 39 -1.93 -8.75 -3.60
CA TRP A 39 -2.67 -8.65 -2.33
C TRP A 39 -4.16 -8.42 -2.55
N LEU A 40 -4.54 -7.69 -3.61
CA LEU A 40 -5.88 -7.17 -3.80
C LEU A 40 -6.97 -8.28 -3.77
N PRO A 41 -6.86 -9.40 -4.53
CA PRO A 41 -7.89 -10.43 -4.50
C PRO A 41 -8.03 -11.12 -3.14
N ALA A 42 -6.92 -11.25 -2.40
CA ALA A 42 -6.93 -11.86 -1.08
C ALA A 42 -7.63 -10.96 -0.05
N ILE A 43 -7.43 -9.64 -0.14
CA ILE A 43 -8.11 -8.67 0.71
C ILE A 43 -9.60 -8.60 0.35
N GLU A 44 -9.95 -8.56 -0.93
CA GLU A 44 -11.35 -8.57 -1.36
C GLU A 44 -12.09 -9.83 -0.88
N ALA A 45 -11.46 -11.01 -0.96
CA ALA A 45 -12.05 -12.24 -0.41
C ALA A 45 -12.24 -12.23 1.12
N LEU A 46 -11.44 -11.44 1.86
CA LEU A 46 -11.65 -11.21 3.29
C LEU A 46 -12.80 -10.22 3.54
N LEU A 47 -12.95 -9.20 2.70
CA LEU A 47 -14.05 -8.22 2.79
C LEU A 47 -15.42 -8.85 2.49
N ASP A 48 -15.47 -9.89 1.66
CA ASP A 48 -16.70 -10.66 1.39
C ASP A 48 -17.17 -11.50 2.59
N GLN A 49 -16.32 -11.68 3.61
CA GLN A 49 -16.65 -12.43 4.81
C GLN A 49 -17.14 -11.48 5.93
N PRO A 50 -18.18 -11.86 6.69
CA PRO A 50 -18.67 -11.04 7.77
C PRO A 50 -17.64 -10.90 8.90
N GLY A 51 -17.52 -9.70 9.46
CA GLY A 51 -16.68 -9.40 10.61
C GLY A 51 -15.57 -8.39 10.33
N THR A 52 -14.60 -8.32 11.23
CA THR A 52 -13.45 -7.42 11.12
C THR A 52 -12.18 -8.26 10.94
N HIS A 53 -11.46 -7.99 9.86
CA HIS A 53 -10.20 -8.66 9.53
C HIS A 53 -9.02 -7.70 9.76
N LEU A 54 -7.93 -8.23 10.31
CA LEU A 54 -6.67 -7.51 10.45
C LEU A 54 -5.69 -7.98 9.38
N VAL A 55 -5.19 -7.04 8.56
CA VAL A 55 -4.15 -7.30 7.56
C VAL A 55 -2.89 -6.53 7.94
N ALA A 56 -1.81 -7.25 8.22
CA ALA A 56 -0.52 -6.67 8.57
C ALA A 56 0.43 -6.70 7.36
N VAL A 57 0.97 -5.54 6.98
CA VAL A 57 1.89 -5.39 5.84
C VAL A 57 3.05 -4.47 6.19
N GLY A 58 4.12 -4.52 5.40
CA GLY A 58 5.21 -3.55 5.47
C GLY A 58 4.77 -2.16 4.99
N ALA A 59 5.39 -1.11 5.53
CA ALA A 59 5.01 0.28 5.28
C ALA A 59 4.98 0.69 3.80
N GLY A 60 5.86 0.15 2.96
CA GLY A 60 5.87 0.42 1.52
C GLY A 60 4.62 -0.05 0.77
N HIS A 61 3.81 -0.94 1.35
CA HIS A 61 2.54 -1.38 0.76
C HIS A 61 1.39 -0.39 1.02
N LEU A 62 1.60 0.63 1.87
CA LEU A 62 0.56 1.54 2.35
C LEU A 62 0.67 2.95 1.76
N VAL A 63 1.80 3.33 1.19
CA VAL A 63 2.05 4.73 0.76
C VAL A 63 2.31 4.81 -0.74
N GLY A 64 1.94 5.94 -1.33
CA GLY A 64 2.17 6.22 -2.75
C GLY A 64 1.13 5.65 -3.70
N THR A 65 1.35 5.98 -4.98
CA THR A 65 0.59 5.45 -6.11
C THR A 65 0.78 3.95 -6.23
N GLN A 66 -0.26 3.23 -6.62
CA GLN A 66 -0.28 1.77 -6.72
C GLN A 66 -0.01 1.05 -5.40
N SER A 67 -0.14 1.74 -4.26
CA SER A 67 -0.19 1.11 -2.94
C SER A 67 -1.45 0.23 -2.81
N VAL A 68 -1.48 -0.66 -1.83
CA VAL A 68 -2.68 -1.49 -1.59
C VAL A 68 -3.90 -0.61 -1.30
N ILE A 69 -3.70 0.50 -0.60
CA ILE A 69 -4.76 1.46 -0.27
C ILE A 69 -5.28 2.15 -1.53
N ASP A 70 -4.37 2.65 -2.38
CA ASP A 70 -4.71 3.29 -3.66
C ASP A 70 -5.50 2.32 -4.57
N LEU A 71 -5.02 1.08 -4.68
CA LEU A 71 -5.69 0.04 -5.47
C LEU A 71 -7.09 -0.33 -4.95
N LEU A 72 -7.29 -0.32 -3.63
CA LEU A 72 -8.62 -0.57 -3.04
C LEU A 72 -9.58 0.59 -3.33
N GLN A 73 -9.10 1.84 -3.23
CA GLN A 73 -9.89 3.02 -3.58
C GLN A 73 -10.28 3.02 -5.07
N ASP A 74 -9.35 2.66 -5.96
CA ASP A 74 -9.60 2.50 -7.40
C ASP A 74 -10.64 1.43 -7.72
N LYS A 75 -10.77 0.41 -6.87
CA LYS A 75 -11.81 -0.62 -6.97
C LYS A 75 -13.18 -0.19 -6.42
N GLY A 76 -13.27 1.01 -5.85
CA GLY A 76 -14.49 1.56 -5.28
C GLY A 76 -14.75 1.14 -3.83
N HIS A 77 -13.75 0.58 -3.14
CA HIS A 77 -13.87 0.33 -1.70
C HIS A 77 -13.75 1.63 -0.91
N GLN A 78 -14.56 1.77 0.13
CA GLN A 78 -14.41 2.87 1.08
C GLN A 78 -13.16 2.64 1.92
N VAL A 79 -12.26 3.62 1.95
CA VAL A 79 -11.06 3.59 2.78
C VAL A 79 -11.01 4.84 3.64
N ASP A 80 -11.00 4.63 4.95
CA ASP A 80 -10.83 5.68 5.95
C ASP A 80 -9.43 5.59 6.57
N ARG A 81 -8.82 6.76 6.79
CA ARG A 81 -7.55 6.92 7.52
C ARG A 81 -7.78 7.84 8.70
N TYR A 82 -7.19 7.47 9.84
CA TYR A 82 -7.35 8.15 11.13
C TYR A 82 -5.99 8.49 11.72
#